data_AF-A0A9N9R5Q1-F1
#
_entry.id   AF-A0A9N9R5Q1-F1
#
_cell.length_a   1.000
_cell.length_b   1.000
_cell.length_c   1.000
_cell.angle_alpha   90.00
_cell.angle_beta   90.00
_cell.angle_gamma   90.00
#
_symmetry.space_group_name_H-M   'P 1'
#
loop_
_entity.id
_entity.type
_entity.pdbx_description
1 polymer ?
#
loop_
_entity_poly.entity_id
_entity_poly.type
_entity_poly.pdbx_seq_one_letter_code
_entity_poly.pdbx_strand_id
1 'polypeptide(L)'
;MARKEEPKIQPNNDLEKKIMEAFEVFDHSAKQVVDVREIGTILRSLGCCPTEAEIQEVILATENKEATGNVPLTNFLPYMCKVMLEHRYYPASAEMLLAAFRYFDKEGKGYLTKEKFSQLMLEEGEPFTQV
;
A
#
# COMPACT_ATOMS: atom_id res chain seq x y z
N MET A 1 35.72 11.66 -11.42
CA MET A 1 35.06 11.94 -10.13
C MET A 1 34.41 10.65 -9.67
N ALA A 2 34.84 10.08 -8.54
CA ALA A 2 34.21 8.87 -8.00
C ALA A 2 32.82 9.23 -7.46
N ARG A 3 31.77 8.52 -7.92
CA ARG A 3 30.47 8.56 -7.24
C ARG A 3 30.69 8.02 -5.83
N LYS A 4 30.54 8.85 -4.80
CA LYS A 4 30.44 8.34 -3.42
C LYS A 4 29.18 7.47 -3.37
N GLU A 5 29.33 6.21 -3.01
CA GLU A 5 28.18 5.38 -2.66
C GLU A 5 27.53 5.99 -1.41
N GLU A 6 26.23 6.23 -1.49
CA GLU A 6 25.47 6.65 -0.32
C GLU A 6 25.42 5.50 0.70
N PRO A 7 25.53 5.81 2.01
CA PRO A 7 25.50 4.78 3.03
C PRO A 7 24.17 4.02 2.98
N LYS A 8 24.24 2.70 2.83
CA LYS A 8 23.05 1.84 2.86
C LYS A 8 22.36 1.97 4.20
N ILE A 9 21.06 2.28 4.17
CA ILE A 9 20.19 2.22 5.35
C ILE A 9 20.19 0.79 5.89
N GLN A 10 20.33 0.62 7.20
CA GLN A 10 20.20 -0.66 7.89
C GLN A 10 18.98 -0.65 8.82
N PRO A 11 18.23 -1.75 8.93
CA PRO A 11 17.09 -1.82 9.83
C PRO A 11 17.55 -1.94 11.29
N ASN A 12 16.86 -1.25 12.18
CA ASN A 12 17.14 -1.29 13.63
C ASN A 12 16.29 -2.33 14.38
N ASN A 13 15.20 -2.80 13.78
CA ASN A 13 14.26 -3.74 14.38
C ASN A 13 13.55 -4.58 13.29
N ASP A 14 12.77 -5.58 13.71
CA ASP A 14 12.08 -6.49 12.81
C ASP A 14 11.03 -5.80 11.92
N LEU A 15 10.40 -4.73 12.43
CA LEU A 15 9.44 -3.94 11.66
C LEU A 15 10.11 -3.22 10.50
N GLU A 16 11.21 -2.50 10.78
CA GLU A 16 12.01 -1.84 9.75
C GLU A 16 12.55 -2.84 8.74
N LYS A 17 13.02 -4.00 9.20
CA LYS A 17 13.50 -5.07 8.32
C LYS A 17 12.40 -5.54 7.37
N LYS A 18 11.18 -5.80 7.88
CA LYS A 18 10.04 -6.20 7.05
C LYS A 18 9.67 -5.14 6.01
N ILE A 19 9.67 -3.86 6.40
CA ILE A 19 9.38 -2.74 5.49
C ILE A 19 10.44 -2.64 4.40
N MET A 20 11.71 -2.75 4.76
CA MET A 20 12.83 -2.72 3.81
C MET A 20 12.77 -3.90 2.84
N GLU A 21 12.54 -5.12 3.32
CA GLU A 21 12.43 -6.31 2.47
C GLU A 21 11.28 -6.17 1.45
N ALA A 22 10.13 -5.64 1.86
CA ALA A 22 9.01 -5.38 0.95
C ALA A 22 9.35 -4.31 -0.11
N PHE A 23 10.11 -3.28 0.26
CA PHE A 23 10.53 -2.21 -0.63
C PHE A 23 11.59 -2.70 -1.65
N GLU A 24 12.57 -3.48 -1.19
CA GLU A 24 13.68 -4.01 -2.00
C GLU A 24 13.21 -4.91 -3.16
N VAL A 25 12.06 -5.57 -3.03
CA VAL A 25 11.44 -6.35 -4.13
C VAL A 25 11.17 -5.48 -5.36
N PHE A 26 10.87 -4.20 -5.17
CA PHE A 26 10.50 -3.25 -6.23
C PHE A 26 11.63 -2.26 -6.59
N ASP A 27 12.69 -2.17 -5.78
CA ASP A 27 13.90 -1.43 -6.16
C ASP A 27 14.78 -2.25 -7.10
N HIS A 28 14.36 -2.31 -8.37
CA HIS A 28 15.11 -2.99 -9.43
C HIS A 28 16.51 -2.42 -9.68
N SER A 29 16.78 -1.20 -9.18
CA SER A 29 18.03 -0.50 -9.41
C SER A 29 19.05 -0.66 -8.30
N ALA A 30 18.66 -1.25 -7.16
CA ALA A 30 19.43 -1.34 -5.93
C ALA A 30 19.98 0.03 -5.45
N LYS A 31 19.21 1.11 -5.65
CA LYS A 31 19.54 2.49 -5.27
C LYS A 31 18.76 2.99 -4.05
N GLN A 32 18.03 2.09 -3.38
CA GLN A 32 17.10 2.41 -2.30
C GLN A 32 16.04 3.43 -2.73
N VAL A 33 15.53 3.29 -3.97
CA VAL A 33 14.50 4.15 -4.55
C VAL A 33 13.53 3.31 -5.38
N VAL A 34 12.24 3.65 -5.34
CA VAL A 34 11.20 3.03 -6.18
C VAL A 34 10.43 4.10 -6.92
N ASP A 35 9.78 3.70 -8.00
CA ASP A 35 8.82 4.55 -8.71
C ASP A 35 7.55 4.73 -7.87
N VAL A 36 6.95 5.92 -7.89
CA VAL A 36 5.70 6.22 -7.16
C VAL A 36 4.56 5.24 -7.51
N ARG A 37 4.56 4.67 -8.71
CA ARG A 37 3.57 3.68 -9.17
C ARG A 37 3.63 2.36 -8.39
N GLU A 38 4.77 2.04 -7.77
CA GLU A 38 4.95 0.80 -7.00
C GLU A 38 4.44 0.90 -5.56
N ILE A 39 4.17 2.11 -5.06
CA ILE A 39 3.79 2.34 -3.65
C ILE A 39 2.55 1.56 -3.26
N GLY A 40 1.51 1.57 -4.10
CA GLY A 40 0.29 0.81 -3.83
C GLY A 40 0.55 -0.70 -3.68
N THR A 41 1.45 -1.25 -4.49
CA THR A 41 1.82 -2.67 -4.45
C THR A 41 2.65 -2.99 -3.20
N ILE A 42 3.59 -2.13 -2.83
CA ILE A 42 4.43 -2.28 -1.63
C ILE A 42 3.56 -2.23 -0.36
N LEU A 43 2.61 -1.28 -0.27
CA LEU A 43 1.70 -1.20 0.88
C LEU A 43 0.87 -2.47 1.03
N ARG A 44 0.35 -3.00 -0.09
CA ARG A 44 -0.42 -4.25 -0.10
C ARG A 44 0.42 -5.47 0.25
N SER A 45 1.69 -5.54 -0.16
CA SER A 45 2.61 -6.62 0.23
C SER A 45 2.95 -6.63 1.73
N LEU A 46 2.89 -5.45 2.37
CA LEU A 46 3.03 -5.32 3.83
C LEU A 46 1.77 -5.75 4.61
N GLY A 47 0.69 -6.08 3.91
CA GLY A 47 -0.61 -6.46 4.48
C GLY A 47 -1.54 -5.30 4.75
N CYS A 48 -1.27 -4.11 4.19
CA CYS A 48 -2.17 -2.96 4.29
C CYS A 48 -3.19 -2.96 3.13
N CYS A 49 -4.33 -2.32 3.34
CA CYS A 49 -5.40 -2.15 2.36
C CYS A 49 -5.77 -0.66 2.19
N PRO A 50 -4.85 0.19 1.73
CA PRO A 50 -5.15 1.60 1.49
C PRO A 50 -6.06 1.79 0.27
N THR A 51 -6.90 2.83 0.33
CA THR A 51 -7.63 3.42 -0.81
C THR A 51 -6.68 4.13 -1.78
N GLU A 52 -7.14 4.48 -2.98
CA GLU A 52 -6.27 5.19 -3.93
C GLU A 52 -5.96 6.61 -3.44
N ALA A 53 -6.92 7.29 -2.80
CA ALA A 53 -6.69 8.57 -2.14
C ALA A 53 -5.60 8.47 -1.06
N GLU A 54 -5.62 7.44 -0.21
CA GLU A 54 -4.60 7.24 0.81
C GLU A 54 -3.23 6.89 0.20
N ILE A 55 -3.18 6.13 -0.90
CA ILE A 55 -1.94 5.89 -1.64
C ILE A 55 -1.35 7.22 -2.14
N GLN A 56 -2.17 8.13 -2.67
CA GLN A 56 -1.71 9.46 -3.07
C GLN A 56 -1.15 10.26 -1.88
N GLU A 57 -1.77 10.16 -0.70
CA GLU A 57 -1.22 10.79 0.51
C GLU A 57 0.16 10.24 0.90
N VAL A 58 0.36 8.92 0.80
CA VAL A 58 1.67 8.30 1.05
C VAL A 58 2.69 8.78 0.03
N ILE A 59 2.34 8.81 -1.26
CA ILE A 59 3.20 9.31 -2.33
C ILE A 59 3.61 10.76 -2.04
N LEU A 60 2.64 11.66 -1.81
CA LEU A 60 2.92 13.07 -1.53
C LEU A 60 3.79 13.28 -0.28
N ALA A 61 3.64 12.42 0.73
CA ALA A 61 4.42 12.49 1.96
C ALA A 61 5.86 11.96 1.82
N THR A 62 6.11 11.08 0.84
CA THR A 62 7.37 10.31 0.75
C THR A 62 8.17 10.57 -0.53
N GLU A 63 7.56 11.15 -1.57
CA GLU A 63 8.21 11.49 -2.84
C GLU A 63 9.40 12.42 -2.66
N ASN A 64 10.42 12.23 -3.49
CA ASN A 64 11.54 13.14 -3.57
C ASN A 64 11.12 14.48 -4.21
N LYS A 65 11.20 15.56 -3.43
CA LYS A 65 10.84 16.92 -3.86
C LYS A 65 11.72 17.47 -4.99
N GLU A 66 12.95 16.96 -5.13
CA GLU A 66 13.91 17.39 -6.15
C GLU A 66 13.88 16.51 -7.40
N ALA A 67 13.33 15.30 -7.29
CA ALA A 67 13.24 14.31 -8.36
C ALA A 67 11.91 13.57 -8.29
N THR A 68 10.85 14.24 -8.76
CA THR A 68 9.49 13.70 -8.79
C THR A 68 9.41 12.39 -9.59
N GLY A 69 8.39 11.59 -9.28
CA GLY A 69 8.20 10.23 -9.78
C GLY A 69 8.94 9.15 -8.99
N ASN A 70 9.76 9.52 -8.00
CA ASN A 70 10.55 8.58 -7.21
C ASN A 70 10.35 8.76 -5.70
N VAL A 71 10.28 7.64 -4.99
CA VAL A 71 10.20 7.57 -3.52
C VAL A 71 11.47 6.92 -2.99
N PRO A 72 12.33 7.65 -2.25
CA PRO A 72 13.50 7.07 -1.62
C PRO A 72 13.14 6.36 -0.31
N LEU A 73 13.85 5.27 -0.01
CA LEU A 73 13.67 4.48 1.21
C LEU A 73 13.87 5.34 2.48
N THR A 74 14.75 6.34 2.42
CA THR A 74 14.98 7.31 3.51
C THR A 74 13.70 8.04 3.93
N ASN A 75 12.79 8.28 3.00
CA ASN A 75 11.49 8.93 3.28
C ASN A 75 10.42 7.89 3.61
N PHE A 76 10.40 6.78 2.86
CA PHE A 76 9.37 5.76 2.98
C PHE A 76 9.43 4.99 4.30
N LEU A 77 10.62 4.54 4.71
CA LEU A 77 10.82 3.73 5.91
C LEU A 77 10.27 4.38 7.19
N PRO A 78 10.65 5.62 7.57
CA PRO A 78 10.12 6.24 8.79
C PRO A 78 8.62 6.52 8.70
N TYR A 79 8.12 6.89 7.51
CA TYR A 79 6.69 7.09 7.30
C TYR A 79 5.91 5.80 7.53
N MET A 80 6.36 4.70 6.95
CA MET A 80 5.69 3.41 7.04
C MET A 80 5.78 2.82 8.45
N CYS A 81 6.91 2.99 9.16
CA CYS A 81 7.00 2.64 10.57
C CYS A 81 5.91 3.32 11.40
N LYS A 82 5.70 4.63 11.20
CA LYS A 82 4.64 5.37 11.89
C LYS A 82 3.25 4.82 11.54
N VAL A 83 2.96 4.62 10.26
CA VAL A 83 1.67 4.07 9.79
C VAL A 83 1.37 2.71 10.42
N MET A 84 2.35 1.80 10.46
CA MET A 84 2.14 0.46 11.03
C MET A 84 1.98 0.47 12.56
N LEU A 85 2.72 1.34 13.25
CA LEU A 85 2.59 1.54 14.71
C LEU A 85 1.24 2.17 15.08
N GLU A 86 0.70 3.04 14.23
CA GLU A 86 -0.62 3.66 14.39
C GLU A 86 -1.77 2.77 13.87
N HIS A 87 -1.48 1.54 13.44
CA HIS A 87 -2.44 0.61 12.86
C HIS A 87 -3.28 1.18 11.71
N ARG A 88 -2.70 2.10 10.94
CA ARG A 88 -3.34 2.70 9.77
C ARG A 88 -3.32 1.73 8.58
N TYR A 89 -4.36 1.81 7.75
CA TYR A 89 -4.56 0.98 6.56
C TYR A 89 -4.63 -0.53 6.84
N TYR A 90 -4.92 -0.95 8.07
CA TYR A 90 -5.14 -2.36 8.37
C TYR A 90 -6.42 -2.86 7.67
N PRO A 91 -6.45 -4.13 7.25
CA PRO A 91 -7.65 -4.71 6.66
C PRO A 91 -8.80 -4.68 7.66
N ALA A 92 -10.03 -4.56 7.13
CA ALA A 92 -11.23 -4.70 7.94
C ALA A 92 -11.26 -6.08 8.62
N SER A 93 -11.81 -6.13 9.84
CA SER A 93 -11.92 -7.40 10.57
C SER A 93 -12.84 -8.39 9.85
N ALA A 94 -12.70 -9.68 10.15
CA ALA A 94 -13.56 -10.72 9.57
C ALA A 94 -15.05 -10.45 9.86
N GLU A 95 -15.37 -9.93 11.04
CA GLU A 95 -16.72 -9.56 11.45
C GLU A 95 -17.26 -8.41 10.60
N MET A 96 -16.45 -7.37 10.34
CA MET A 96 -16.82 -6.25 9.49
C MET A 96 -17.05 -6.69 8.05
N LEU A 97 -16.14 -7.51 7.50
CA LEU A 97 -16.28 -8.06 6.16
C LEU A 97 -17.54 -8.93 6.02
N LEU A 98 -17.84 -9.77 7.01
CA LEU A 98 -19.04 -10.59 7.02
C LEU A 98 -20.31 -9.74 7.12
N ALA A 99 -20.30 -8.67 7.92
CA ALA A 99 -21.42 -7.73 8.01
C ALA A 99 -21.66 -7.01 6.68
N ALA A 100 -20.60 -6.52 6.03
CA ALA A 100 -20.68 -5.89 4.71
C ALA A 100 -21.20 -6.88 3.65
N PHE A 101 -20.74 -8.13 3.67
CA PHE A 101 -21.24 -9.16 2.77
C PHE A 101 -22.75 -9.41 2.94
N ARG A 102 -23.22 -9.56 4.18
CA ARG A 102 -24.64 -9.77 4.50
C ARG A 102 -25.53 -8.60 4.12
N TYR A 103 -25.00 -7.38 4.09
CA TYR A 103 -25.73 -6.21 3.61
C TYR A 103 -26.13 -6.36 2.13
N PHE A 104 -25.27 -6.99 1.31
CA PHE A 104 -25.53 -7.23 -0.11
C PHE A 104 -26.30 -8.53 -0.36
N ASP A 105 -26.04 -9.59 0.41
CA ASP A 105 -26.75 -10.87 0.32
C ASP A 105 -28.07 -10.87 1.13
N LYS A 106 -29.02 -10.04 0.69
CA LYS A 106 -30.32 -9.85 1.38
C LYS A 106 -31.16 -11.13 1.47
N GLU A 107 -30.94 -12.07 0.56
CA GLU A 107 -31.66 -13.35 0.50
C GLU A 107 -30.96 -14.45 1.32
N GLY A 108 -29.78 -14.19 1.89
CA GLY A 108 -29.05 -15.16 2.70
C GLY A 108 -28.54 -16.37 1.92
N LYS A 109 -28.20 -16.19 0.65
CA LYS A 109 -27.70 -17.25 -0.25
C LYS A 109 -26.32 -17.76 0.17
N GLY A 110 -25.55 -16.95 0.88
CA GLY A 110 -24.16 -17.23 1.27
C GLY A 110 -23.13 -16.97 0.17
N TYR A 111 -23.54 -16.41 -0.98
CA TYR A 111 -22.64 -16.07 -2.09
C TYR A 111 -23.15 -14.83 -2.87
N LEU A 112 -22.24 -14.11 -3.53
CA LEU A 112 -22.54 -13.08 -4.53
C LEU A 112 -22.09 -13.55 -5.90
N THR A 113 -22.89 -13.31 -6.94
CA THR A 113 -22.46 -13.60 -8.31
C THR A 113 -21.42 -12.58 -8.79
N LYS A 114 -20.61 -12.97 -9.78
CA LYS A 114 -19.62 -12.07 -10.39
C LYS A 114 -20.28 -10.79 -10.90
N GLU A 115 -21.44 -10.92 -11.53
CA GLU A 115 -22.19 -9.80 -12.11
C GLU A 115 -22.62 -8.84 -11.01
N LYS A 116 -23.19 -9.37 -9.92
CA LYS A 116 -23.64 -8.53 -8.80
C LYS A 116 -22.47 -7.85 -8.12
N PHE A 117 -21.38 -8.57 -7.88
CA PHE A 117 -20.19 -8.01 -7.26
C PHE A 117 -19.53 -6.93 -8.13
N SER A 118 -19.45 -7.16 -9.45
CA SER A 118 -18.92 -6.18 -10.40
C SER A 118 -19.75 -4.91 -10.43
N GLN A 119 -21.08 -5.03 -10.40
CA GLN A 119 -21.98 -3.89 -10.30
C GLN A 119 -21.73 -3.09 -9.01
N LEU A 120 -21.64 -3.76 -7.86
CA LEU A 120 -21.38 -3.11 -6.57
C LEU A 120 -20.05 -2.36 -6.56
N MET A 121 -18.99 -2.94 -7.14
CA MET A 121 -17.66 -2.31 -7.24
C MET A 121 -17.64 -1.05 -8.12
N LEU A 122 -18.63 -0.86 -8.98
CA LEU A 122 -18.77 0.34 -9.83
C LEU A 122 -19.71 1.39 -9.22
N GLU A 123 -20.70 0.97 -8.44
CA GLU A 123 -21.76 1.83 -7.92
C GLU A 123 -21.52 2.30 -6.48
N GLU A 124 -20.80 1.51 -5.67
CA GLU A 124 -20.65 1.72 -4.23
C GLU A 124 -19.18 1.94 -3.85
N GLY A 125 -18.88 3.01 -3.11
CA GLY A 125 -17.54 3.31 -2.59
C GLY A 125 -16.63 4.04 -3.59
N GLU A 126 -15.33 3.73 -3.54
CA GLU A 126 -14.35 4.22 -4.53
C GLU A 126 -14.48 3.39 -5.81
N PRO A 127 -14.85 3.99 -6.96
CA PRO A 127 -15.17 3.22 -8.15
C PRO A 127 -13.97 2.43 -8.65
N PHE A 128 -14.15 1.11 -8.77
CA PHE A 128 -13.13 0.26 -9.38
C PHE A 128 -13.06 0.51 -10.89
N THR A 129 -11.86 0.65 -11.44
CA THR A 129 -11.66 0.72 -12.90
C THR A 129 -11.23 -0.64 -13.43
N GLN A 130 -11.97 -1.18 -14.39
CA GLN A 130 -11.53 -2.38 -15.11
C GLN A 130 -10.37 -1.98 -16.03
N VAL A 131 -9.20 -2.55 -15.77
CA VAL A 131 -8.00 -2.44 -16.63
C VAL A 131 -8.09 -3.40 -17.81
#